data_AF-A0A6L8U5X4-F1
#
_entry.id   AF-A0A6L8U5X4-F1
#
_cell.length_a   1.000
_cell.length_b   1.000
_cell.length_c   1.000
_cell.angle_alpha   90.00
_cell.angle_beta   90.00
_cell.angle_gamma   90.00
#
_symmetry.space_group_name_H-M   'P 1'
#
loop_
_entity.id
_entity.type
_entity.pdbx_description
1 polymer ?
#
loop_
_entity_poly.entity_id
_entity_poly.type
_entity_poly.pdbx_seq_one_letter_code
_entity_poly.pdbx_strand_id
1 'polypeptide(L)'
;LYEVGGLARLANIQDGLNGLMIENRLEKTGKTYWNKFLFEFLYTKNQAGRPWSPEYGSYYEPYYNHGQYLTGWSYGGTGLGSPFISTRSYLRDGLATHPEDYFVNNRVMVLHAGGEGRIENIDYVFKTSWSNNYGTYHTTDEEQSTGIPDPGSAGLFGERKQFSAYLELNKMINDKIGAGIIGAADFGELYYNSAGLFLRFTYHFR
;
A
#
# COMPACT_ATOMS: atom_id res chain seq x y z
N LEU A 1 10.68 -5.94 2.95
CA LEU A 1 9.71 -5.64 4.03
C LEU A 1 10.37 -5.89 5.36
N TYR A 2 10.97 -7.07 5.56
CA TYR A 2 11.88 -7.35 6.69
C TYR A 2 13.25 -6.71 6.48
N GLU A 3 13.88 -6.22 7.56
CA GLU A 3 15.12 -5.44 7.44
C GLU A 3 16.27 -5.93 8.34
N VAL A 4 15.99 -6.40 9.56
CA VAL A 4 17.06 -6.65 10.55
C VAL A 4 17.31 -8.14 10.79
N GLY A 5 16.25 -8.94 10.93
CA GLY A 5 16.37 -10.39 11.11
C GLY A 5 15.35 -11.02 12.04
N GLY A 6 14.36 -10.26 12.52
CA GLY A 6 13.31 -10.74 13.43
C GLY A 6 12.55 -11.93 12.89
N LEU A 7 12.44 -12.04 11.57
CA LEU A 7 11.73 -13.13 10.92
C LEU A 7 12.36 -14.49 11.24
N ALA A 8 13.69 -14.57 11.36
CA ALA A 8 14.40 -15.81 11.71
C ALA A 8 14.08 -16.29 13.14
N ARG A 9 13.59 -15.39 14.00
CA ARG A 9 13.11 -15.67 15.36
C ARG A 9 11.59 -15.59 15.48
N LEU A 10 10.88 -15.49 14.35
CA LEU A 10 9.42 -15.35 14.27
C LEU A 10 8.89 -14.06 14.95
N ALA A 11 9.76 -13.08 15.23
CA ALA A 11 9.42 -11.86 15.97
C ALA A 11 8.41 -10.97 15.24
N ASN A 12 8.44 -11.01 13.91
CA ASN A 12 7.54 -10.27 13.01
C ASN A 12 6.84 -11.19 11.99
N ILE A 13 6.62 -12.47 12.32
CA ILE A 13 6.01 -13.45 11.39
C ILE A 13 4.59 -13.06 10.92
N GLN A 14 3.89 -12.23 11.69
CA GLN A 14 2.57 -11.72 11.29
C GLN A 14 2.64 -10.67 10.18
N ASP A 15 3.79 -10.00 10.04
CA ASP A 15 3.97 -9.03 8.97
C ASP A 15 4.15 -9.71 7.62
N GLY A 16 3.96 -8.96 6.55
CA GLY A 16 4.13 -9.42 5.19
C GLY A 16 2.95 -9.13 4.29
N LEU A 17 3.19 -9.36 3.01
CA LEU A 17 2.18 -9.32 1.96
C LEU A 17 1.83 -10.75 1.59
N ASN A 18 0.57 -11.13 1.80
CA ASN A 18 0.04 -12.43 1.44
C ASN A 18 -1.09 -12.24 0.43
N GLY A 19 -1.22 -13.14 -0.55
CA GLY A 19 -2.27 -12.98 -1.55
C GLY A 19 -2.60 -14.26 -2.30
N LEU A 20 -3.75 -14.23 -2.96
CA LEU A 20 -4.26 -15.27 -3.83
C LEU A 20 -4.59 -14.66 -5.19
N MET A 21 -4.11 -15.29 -6.25
CA MET A 21 -4.46 -14.96 -7.63
C MET A 21 -5.22 -16.14 -8.24
N ILE A 22 -6.36 -15.84 -8.87
CA ILE A 22 -7.12 -16.79 -9.68
C ILE A 22 -7.04 -16.33 -11.13
N GLU A 23 -6.62 -17.23 -12.01
CA GLU A 23 -6.48 -16.97 -13.44
C GLU A 23 -7.40 -17.89 -14.24
N ASN A 24 -8.18 -17.31 -15.15
CA ASN A 24 -8.98 -18.06 -16.10
C ASN A 24 -8.14 -18.47 -17.31
N ARG A 25 -7.98 -19.78 -17.50
CA ARG A 25 -7.21 -20.36 -18.61
C ARG A 25 -8.07 -20.92 -19.74
N LEU A 26 -9.39 -20.76 -19.67
CA LEU A 26 -10.29 -21.21 -20.72
C LEU A 26 -10.11 -20.36 -21.99
N GLU A 27 -10.38 -20.98 -23.15
CA GLU A 27 -10.36 -20.26 -24.42
C GLU A 27 -11.40 -19.13 -24.41
N LYS A 28 -10.95 -17.94 -24.81
CA LYS A 28 -11.74 -16.71 -24.83
C LYS A 28 -12.60 -16.66 -26.10
N THR A 29 -13.62 -17.50 -26.15
CA THR A 29 -14.50 -17.66 -27.32
C THR A 29 -15.66 -16.64 -27.34
N GLY A 30 -16.00 -16.07 -26.19
CA GLY A 30 -17.05 -15.07 -26.04
C GLY A 30 -16.54 -13.62 -26.03
N LYS A 31 -17.46 -12.68 -26.19
CA LYS A 31 -17.19 -11.23 -26.06
C LYS A 31 -16.99 -10.78 -24.61
N THR A 32 -17.47 -11.56 -23.65
CA THR A 32 -17.36 -11.27 -22.22
C THR A 32 -16.62 -12.40 -21.53
N TYR A 33 -15.56 -12.04 -20.81
CA TYR A 33 -14.75 -12.97 -20.03
C TYR A 33 -13.99 -12.21 -18.95
N TRP A 34 -13.63 -12.91 -17.88
CA TRP A 34 -12.65 -12.44 -16.90
C TRP A 34 -11.33 -13.17 -17.14
N ASN A 35 -10.21 -12.49 -16.89
CA ASN A 35 -8.88 -13.06 -17.03
C ASN A 35 -8.29 -13.43 -15.67
N LYS A 36 -8.34 -12.49 -14.72
CA LYS A 36 -7.62 -12.61 -13.47
C LYS A 36 -8.32 -11.85 -12.37
N PHE A 37 -8.32 -12.44 -11.18
CA PHE A 37 -8.64 -11.75 -9.94
C PHE A 37 -7.49 -11.94 -8.94
N LEU A 38 -7.16 -10.87 -8.22
CA LEU A 38 -6.13 -10.79 -7.21
C LEU A 38 -6.77 -10.32 -5.91
N PHE A 39 -6.44 -10.99 -4.81
CA PHE A 39 -6.77 -10.57 -3.46
C PHE A 39 -5.50 -10.61 -2.62
N GLU A 40 -5.16 -9.51 -1.97
CA GLU A 40 -3.96 -9.36 -1.17
C GLU A 40 -4.30 -8.77 0.20
N PHE A 41 -3.55 -9.21 1.21
CA PHE A 41 -3.56 -8.69 2.55
C PHE A 41 -2.13 -8.32 2.94
N LEU A 42 -1.92 -7.04 3.25
CA LEU A 42 -0.66 -6.51 3.76
C LEU A 42 -0.82 -6.22 5.25
N TYR A 43 0.07 -6.75 6.07
CA TYR A 43 0.17 -6.44 7.48
C TYR A 43 1.61 -6.02 7.80
N THR A 44 1.79 -4.89 8.46
CA THR A 44 3.14 -4.37 8.83
C THR A 44 3.15 -3.75 10.22
N LYS A 45 2.11 -4.04 11.03
CA LYS A 45 1.88 -3.36 12.30
C LYS A 45 2.74 -3.95 13.43
N ASN A 46 3.24 -5.18 13.32
CA ASN A 46 3.98 -5.82 14.41
C ASN A 46 5.41 -5.26 14.48
N GLN A 47 6.20 -5.41 13.43
CA GLN A 47 7.59 -4.99 13.33
C GLN A 47 8.49 -5.46 14.49
N ALA A 48 8.12 -6.56 15.14
CA ALA A 48 8.70 -7.04 16.39
C ALA A 48 8.66 -6.03 17.57
N GLY A 49 7.81 -5.00 17.47
CA GLY A 49 7.63 -3.98 18.52
C GLY A 49 6.45 -4.26 19.47
N ARG A 50 5.75 -5.39 19.32
CA ARG A 50 4.62 -5.76 20.19
C ARG A 50 5.09 -6.44 21.49
N PRO A 51 4.40 -6.25 22.63
CA PRO A 51 4.77 -6.87 23.91
C PRO A 51 4.92 -8.40 23.85
N TRP A 52 4.13 -9.05 22.99
CA TRP A 52 4.14 -10.50 22.80
C TRP A 52 5.11 -10.98 21.71
N SER A 53 5.83 -10.07 21.04
CA SER A 53 6.80 -10.44 19.99
C SER A 53 8.05 -11.06 20.61
N PRO A 54 8.51 -12.22 20.10
CA PRO A 54 9.77 -12.81 20.52
C PRO A 54 10.93 -11.81 20.49
N GLU A 55 11.69 -11.75 21.58
CA GLU A 55 12.94 -10.99 21.62
C GLU A 55 13.96 -11.62 20.67
N TYR A 56 14.68 -10.78 19.92
CA TYR A 56 15.62 -11.27 18.91
C TYR A 56 16.90 -10.44 18.82
N GLY A 57 17.51 -10.03 19.94
CA GLY A 57 18.86 -9.44 19.96
C GLY A 57 19.04 -8.13 19.18
N SER A 58 17.93 -7.59 18.65
CA SER A 58 17.79 -6.27 18.07
C SER A 58 16.56 -5.63 18.71
N TYR A 59 16.45 -4.32 18.53
CA TYR A 59 15.28 -3.53 18.81
C TYR A 59 14.09 -3.94 17.91
N TYR A 60 13.10 -3.08 17.74
CA TYR A 60 12.09 -3.28 16.70
C TYR A 60 12.63 -2.96 15.29
N GLU A 61 11.91 -3.36 14.25
CA GLU A 61 12.26 -3.07 12.85
C GLU A 61 11.46 -1.87 12.32
N PRO A 62 11.97 -0.62 12.36
CA PRO A 62 11.24 0.54 11.85
C PRO A 62 11.18 0.52 10.32
N TYR A 63 10.33 -0.33 9.73
CA TYR A 63 10.27 -0.57 8.30
C TYR A 63 10.31 0.73 7.50
N TYR A 64 11.13 0.74 6.46
CA TYR A 64 11.37 1.86 5.55
C TYR A 64 12.26 2.99 6.13
N ASN A 65 12.45 3.08 7.46
CA ASN A 65 13.34 4.04 8.11
C ASN A 65 14.72 3.41 8.41
N HIS A 66 15.78 4.22 8.40
CA HIS A 66 17.15 3.73 8.63
C HIS A 66 18.02 4.77 9.33
N GLY A 67 18.86 4.35 10.29
CA GLY A 67 19.68 5.27 11.09
C GLY A 67 20.81 5.98 10.33
N GLN A 68 21.36 5.36 9.29
CA GLN A 68 22.41 5.96 8.45
C GLN A 68 21.87 6.66 7.19
N TYR A 69 20.71 6.23 6.68
CA TYR A 69 20.11 6.79 5.47
C TYR A 69 18.90 7.61 5.90
N LEU A 70 19.10 8.91 6.09
CA LEU A 70 18.11 9.82 6.69
C LEU A 70 16.81 9.91 5.88
N THR A 71 16.85 9.59 4.59
CA THR A 71 15.67 9.52 3.71
C THR A 71 15.09 8.11 3.61
N GLY A 72 15.50 7.20 4.49
CA GLY A 72 15.10 5.81 4.49
C GLY A 72 15.24 5.13 3.13
N TRP A 73 14.39 4.14 2.87
CA TRP A 73 14.30 3.44 1.60
C TRP A 73 13.51 4.27 0.56
N SER A 74 14.09 5.39 0.12
CA SER A 74 13.50 6.28 -0.89
C SER A 74 14.50 6.72 -1.98
N TYR A 75 13.97 7.13 -3.12
CA TYR A 75 14.71 7.75 -4.21
C TYR A 75 14.00 9.03 -4.66
N GLY A 76 14.69 10.17 -4.65
CA GLY A 76 14.10 11.46 -5.03
C GLY A 76 12.90 11.88 -4.18
N GLY A 77 12.82 11.40 -2.94
CA GLY A 77 11.70 11.65 -2.03
C GLY A 77 10.56 10.62 -2.12
N THR A 78 10.55 9.77 -3.15
CA THR A 78 9.54 8.72 -3.35
C THR A 78 9.98 7.41 -2.74
N GLY A 79 9.09 6.77 -1.96
CA GLY A 79 9.38 5.49 -1.34
C GLY A 79 9.64 4.37 -2.34
N LEU A 80 10.63 3.53 -2.04
CA LEU A 80 10.97 2.35 -2.82
C LEU A 80 10.30 1.13 -2.19
N GLY A 81 9.28 0.58 -2.84
CA GLY A 81 8.60 -0.64 -2.40
C GLY A 81 7.09 -0.51 -2.36
N SER A 82 6.48 -0.79 -1.21
CA SER A 82 5.04 -0.80 -1.02
C SER A 82 4.48 0.63 -1.09
N PRO A 83 3.49 0.90 -1.96
CA PRO A 83 2.85 2.22 -2.04
C PRO A 83 1.95 2.53 -0.84
N PHE A 84 1.73 1.56 0.06
CA PHE A 84 0.95 1.74 1.29
C PHE A 84 1.80 2.25 2.47
N ILE A 85 3.11 2.38 2.29
CA ILE A 85 4.02 2.95 3.28
C ILE A 85 4.45 4.33 2.79
N SER A 86 4.21 5.35 3.62
CA SER A 86 4.18 6.74 3.13
C SER A 86 5.06 7.66 3.95
N THR A 87 5.70 8.60 3.27
CA THR A 87 6.44 9.72 3.88
C THR A 87 5.48 10.85 4.23
N ARG A 88 5.91 11.77 5.09
CA ARG A 88 5.07 12.91 5.52
C ARG A 88 4.60 13.77 4.36
N SER A 89 5.40 13.91 3.30
CA SER A 89 5.06 14.75 2.14
C SER A 89 3.77 14.34 1.41
N TYR A 90 3.36 13.07 1.52
CA TYR A 90 2.13 12.57 0.91
C TYR A 90 0.92 12.62 1.85
N LEU A 91 1.14 12.75 3.16
CA LEU A 91 0.06 12.73 4.14
C LEU A 91 -0.59 14.10 4.30
N ARG A 92 -1.87 14.11 4.67
CA ARG A 92 -2.55 15.35 5.00
C ARG A 92 -1.98 16.02 6.25
N ASP A 93 -2.19 17.32 6.37
CA ASP A 93 -1.72 18.06 7.54
C ASP A 93 -2.48 17.70 8.82
N GLY A 94 -1.80 17.86 9.96
CA GLY A 94 -2.34 17.59 11.29
C GLY A 94 -2.19 16.14 11.76
N LEU A 95 -1.71 15.23 10.92
CA LEU A 95 -1.31 13.89 11.37
C LEU A 95 0.02 13.95 12.12
N ALA A 96 0.09 13.25 13.25
CA ALA A 96 1.29 13.23 14.08
C ALA A 96 2.47 12.62 13.33
N THR A 97 3.66 13.17 13.55
CA THR A 97 4.91 12.68 12.96
C THR A 97 6.05 12.87 13.93
N HIS A 98 6.98 11.92 13.97
CA HIS A 98 8.20 12.05 14.76
C HIS A 98 9.36 12.53 13.86
N PRO A 99 10.24 13.45 14.32
CA PRO A 99 11.36 13.94 13.53
C PRO A 99 12.38 12.88 13.09
N GLU A 100 12.46 11.75 13.81
CA GLU A 100 13.33 10.62 13.46
C GLU A 100 12.74 9.72 12.36
N ASP A 101 11.44 9.84 12.06
CA ASP A 101 10.75 9.02 11.08
C ASP A 101 10.66 9.76 9.74
N TYR A 102 11.32 9.25 8.71
CA TYR A 102 11.13 9.74 7.34
C TYR A 102 9.85 9.18 6.72
N PHE A 103 9.63 7.87 6.87
CA PHE A 103 8.38 7.17 6.66
C PHE A 103 7.56 7.20 7.94
N VAL A 104 6.58 8.09 7.96
CA VAL A 104 5.76 8.38 9.14
C VAL A 104 4.49 7.53 9.22
N ASN A 105 4.22 6.73 8.18
CA ASN A 105 3.18 5.73 8.16
C ASN A 105 3.76 4.42 7.60
N ASN A 106 4.27 3.57 8.49
CA ASN A 106 4.88 2.29 8.14
C ASN A 106 4.26 1.09 8.88
N ARG A 107 3.30 1.34 9.78
CA ARG A 107 2.44 0.34 10.42
C ARG A 107 1.05 0.37 9.78
N VAL A 108 0.77 -0.57 8.90
CA VAL A 108 -0.48 -0.62 8.13
C VAL A 108 -1.12 -2.01 8.10
N MET A 109 -2.44 -2.03 7.94
CA MET A 109 -3.23 -3.20 7.56
C MET A 109 -4.00 -2.86 6.29
N VAL A 110 -3.80 -3.61 5.22
CA VAL A 110 -4.40 -3.31 3.92
C VAL A 110 -5.06 -4.54 3.34
N LEU A 111 -6.30 -4.37 2.89
CA LEU A 111 -6.97 -5.28 1.97
C LEU A 111 -6.89 -4.68 0.57
N HIS A 112 -6.33 -5.41 -0.38
CA HIS A 112 -6.23 -5.00 -1.77
C HIS A 112 -6.91 -6.05 -2.65
N ALA A 113 -7.66 -5.60 -3.65
CA ALA A 113 -8.24 -6.46 -4.66
C ALA A 113 -8.09 -5.84 -6.04
N GLY A 114 -7.84 -6.68 -7.03
CA GLY A 114 -7.75 -6.27 -8.42
C GLY A 114 -8.36 -7.31 -9.34
N GLY A 115 -8.81 -6.85 -10.51
CA GLY A 115 -9.33 -7.75 -11.52
C GLY A 115 -9.25 -7.16 -12.92
N GLU A 116 -9.17 -8.05 -13.90
CA GLU A 116 -9.12 -7.66 -15.30
C GLU A 116 -9.91 -8.63 -16.18
N GLY A 117 -10.42 -8.12 -17.29
CA GLY A 117 -11.21 -8.90 -18.23
C GLY A 117 -11.72 -8.05 -19.40
N ARG A 118 -12.73 -8.59 -20.09
CA ARG A 118 -13.45 -7.92 -21.16
C ARG A 118 -14.95 -8.08 -20.97
N ILE A 119 -15.70 -7.02 -21.23
CA ILE A 119 -17.15 -7.05 -21.38
C ILE A 119 -17.47 -6.51 -22.76
N GLU A 120 -18.14 -7.31 -23.59
CA GLU A 120 -18.40 -7.03 -25.01
C GLU A 120 -17.12 -6.75 -25.82
N ASN A 121 -16.74 -5.49 -25.95
CA ASN A 121 -15.52 -5.03 -26.63
C ASN A 121 -14.76 -3.99 -25.81
N ILE A 122 -15.01 -3.96 -24.51
CA ILE A 122 -14.36 -3.07 -23.55
C ILE A 122 -13.50 -3.93 -22.62
N ASP A 123 -12.20 -3.77 -22.73
CA ASP A 123 -11.24 -4.29 -21.77
C ASP A 123 -11.30 -3.45 -20.50
N TYR A 124 -11.36 -4.11 -19.34
CA TYR A 124 -11.39 -3.46 -18.05
C TYR A 124 -10.24 -3.93 -17.15
N VAL A 125 -9.74 -3.01 -16.33
CA VAL A 125 -8.89 -3.29 -15.17
C VAL A 125 -9.44 -2.49 -14.02
N PHE A 126 -9.71 -3.12 -12.88
CA PHE A 126 -10.03 -2.41 -11.65
C PHE A 126 -9.06 -2.80 -10.55
N LYS A 127 -8.80 -1.86 -9.64
CA LYS A 127 -8.04 -2.09 -8.40
C LYS A 127 -8.70 -1.31 -7.28
N THR A 128 -8.80 -1.90 -6.11
CA THR A 128 -9.36 -1.26 -4.93
C THR A 128 -8.55 -1.64 -3.70
N SER A 129 -8.40 -0.69 -2.78
CA SER A 129 -7.68 -0.91 -1.54
C SER A 129 -8.45 -0.28 -0.38
N TRP A 130 -8.48 -0.98 0.74
CA TRP A 130 -8.90 -0.45 2.03
C TRP A 130 -7.73 -0.59 3.00
N SER A 131 -7.31 0.50 3.63
CA SER A 131 -6.21 0.49 4.59
C SER A 131 -6.59 1.11 5.92
N ASN A 132 -6.14 0.48 6.99
CA ASN A 132 -6.06 1.06 8.32
C ASN A 132 -4.59 1.38 8.60
N ASN A 133 -4.30 2.63 8.94
CA ASN A 133 -2.97 3.19 9.03
C ASN A 133 -2.74 3.68 10.47
N TYR A 134 -1.60 3.30 11.06
CA TYR A 134 -1.35 3.47 12.50
C TYR A 134 -0.10 4.31 12.81
N GLY A 135 0.50 4.95 11.81
CA GLY A 135 1.69 5.76 11.98
C GLY A 135 2.94 4.89 12.21
N THR A 136 3.72 5.26 13.23
CA THR A 136 4.94 4.58 13.67
C THR A 136 4.88 4.23 15.16
N TYR A 137 5.87 3.51 15.68
CA TYR A 137 5.99 3.28 17.12
C TYR A 137 6.39 4.54 17.93
N HIS A 138 6.82 5.62 17.27
CA HIS A 138 7.07 6.91 17.93
C HIS A 138 5.79 7.78 18.08
N THR A 139 4.70 7.44 17.39
CA THR A 139 3.48 8.26 17.30
C THR A 139 2.23 7.51 17.79
N THR A 140 2.40 6.60 18.74
CA THR A 140 1.37 5.68 19.22
C THR A 140 1.24 5.73 20.74
N ASP A 141 0.05 5.43 21.24
CA ASP A 141 -0.27 5.20 22.65
C ASP A 141 -0.44 3.69 22.97
N GLU A 142 -0.20 2.83 21.99
CA GLU A 142 -0.31 1.38 22.16
C GLU A 142 0.85 0.83 22.99
N GLU A 143 0.57 -0.18 23.82
CA GLU A 143 1.62 -0.94 24.49
C GLU A 143 2.59 -1.56 23.48
N GLN A 144 3.88 -1.44 23.78
CA GLN A 144 4.96 -1.87 22.91
C GLN A 144 6.17 -2.37 23.71
N SER A 145 6.94 -3.26 23.08
CA SER A 145 8.22 -3.78 23.58
C SER A 145 9.42 -3.07 22.95
N THR A 146 9.19 -2.01 22.17
CA THR A 146 10.29 -1.31 21.51
C THR A 146 11.27 -0.80 22.56
N GLY A 147 10.82 -0.09 23.59
CA GLY A 147 11.69 0.62 24.53
C GLY A 147 11.82 2.11 24.22
N ILE A 148 10.98 2.63 23.30
CA ILE A 148 10.97 4.06 22.96
C ILE A 148 10.49 4.82 24.19
N PRO A 149 11.26 5.80 24.70
CA PRO A 149 10.82 6.64 25.79
C PRO A 149 9.71 7.58 25.29
N ASP A 150 8.60 7.66 26.04
CA ASP A 150 7.46 8.56 25.78
C ASP A 150 6.93 8.51 24.32
N PRO A 151 6.47 7.34 23.85
CA PRO A 151 5.87 7.24 22.53
C PRO A 151 4.62 8.12 22.46
N GLY A 152 4.49 8.90 21.39
CA GLY A 152 3.41 9.86 21.24
C GLY A 152 3.71 11.26 21.78
N SER A 153 4.91 11.53 22.31
CA SER A 153 5.36 12.88 22.70
C SER A 153 5.26 13.92 21.57
N ALA A 154 5.45 13.48 20.32
CA ALA A 154 5.25 14.28 19.11
C ALA A 154 3.79 14.28 18.59
N GLY A 155 2.85 13.76 19.38
CA GLY A 155 1.44 13.57 19.03
C GLY A 155 1.09 12.12 18.71
N LEU A 156 -0.22 11.84 18.74
CA LEU A 156 -0.79 10.52 18.45
C LEU A 156 -1.32 10.46 17.01
N PHE A 157 -0.85 9.48 16.24
CA PHE A 157 -1.30 9.26 14.87
C PHE A 157 -2.76 8.75 14.86
N GLY A 158 -3.08 7.83 15.76
CA GLY A 158 -4.37 7.13 15.84
C GLY A 158 -4.56 6.11 14.71
N GLU A 159 -5.77 5.57 14.56
CA GLU A 159 -6.14 4.78 13.38
C GLU A 159 -6.68 5.72 12.30
N ARG A 160 -6.10 5.67 11.09
CA ARG A 160 -6.58 6.40 9.91
C ARG A 160 -7.02 5.45 8.82
N LYS A 161 -8.29 5.54 8.45
CA LYS A 161 -8.91 4.72 7.40
C LYS A 161 -8.76 5.41 6.06
N GLN A 162 -8.37 4.66 5.03
CA GLN A 162 -8.21 5.16 3.68
C GLN A 162 -8.69 4.13 2.66
N PHE A 163 -9.55 4.59 1.76
CA PHE A 163 -10.03 3.85 0.61
C PHE A 163 -9.44 4.44 -0.67
N SER A 164 -9.01 3.57 -1.58
CA SER A 164 -8.46 3.95 -2.88
C SER A 164 -9.04 3.05 -3.97
N ALA A 165 -9.49 3.62 -5.07
CA ALA A 165 -10.06 2.89 -6.20
C ALA A 165 -9.47 3.36 -7.53
N TYR A 166 -9.33 2.42 -8.46
CA TYR A 166 -8.85 2.63 -9.83
C TYR A 166 -9.71 1.80 -10.78
N LEU A 167 -10.15 2.41 -11.88
CA LEU A 167 -10.86 1.75 -12.97
C LEU A 167 -10.31 2.25 -14.30
N GLU A 168 -9.94 1.31 -15.15
CA GLU A 168 -9.52 1.56 -16.52
C GLU A 168 -10.43 0.80 -17.47
N LEU A 169 -10.93 1.49 -18.50
CA LEU A 169 -11.78 0.95 -19.54
C LEU A 169 -11.19 1.30 -20.90
N ASN A 170 -11.01 0.31 -21.77
CA ASN A 170 -10.40 0.50 -23.08
C ASN A 170 -11.16 -0.23 -24.17
N LYS A 171 -11.21 0.38 -25.35
CA LYS A 171 -11.86 -0.19 -26.52
C LYS A 171 -11.07 0.11 -27.78
N MET A 172 -10.82 -0.93 -28.57
CA MET A 172 -10.36 -0.75 -29.94
C MET A 172 -11.54 -0.26 -30.80
N ILE A 173 -11.36 0.88 -31.46
CA ILE A 173 -12.31 1.47 -32.41
C ILE A 173 -12.18 0.76 -33.77
N ASN A 174 -10.94 0.44 -34.14
CA ASN A 174 -10.59 -0.37 -35.31
C ASN A 174 -9.25 -1.08 -35.04
N ASP A 175 -8.70 -1.77 -36.03
CA ASP A 175 -7.47 -2.56 -35.90
C ASP A 175 -6.22 -1.75 -35.50
N LYS A 176 -6.27 -0.42 -35.58
CA LYS A 176 -5.12 0.46 -35.28
C LYS A 176 -5.37 1.44 -34.14
N ILE A 177 -6.61 1.87 -33.95
CA ILE A 177 -6.97 2.97 -33.06
C ILE A 177 -7.76 2.43 -31.88
N GLY A 178 -7.29 2.75 -30.67
CA GLY A 178 -8.00 2.52 -29.42
C GLY A 178 -8.29 3.82 -28.69
N ALA A 179 -9.38 3.82 -27.92
CA ALA A 179 -9.71 4.87 -26.97
C ALA A 179 -10.00 4.25 -25.60
N GLY A 180 -9.74 5.00 -24.55
CA GLY A 180 -9.97 4.55 -23.18
C GLY A 180 -10.15 5.68 -22.19
N ILE A 181 -10.62 5.30 -21.01
CA ILE A 181 -10.84 6.18 -19.86
C ILE A 181 -10.21 5.51 -18.65
N ILE A 182 -9.47 6.28 -17.87
CA ILE A 182 -8.92 5.85 -16.58
C ILE A 182 -9.47 6.79 -15.51
N GLY A 183 -10.13 6.23 -14.50
CA GLY A 183 -10.60 6.94 -13.31
C GLY A 183 -9.90 6.41 -12.06
N ALA A 184 -9.53 7.31 -11.16
CA ALA A 184 -9.00 6.95 -9.84
C ALA A 184 -9.57 7.88 -8.77
N ALA A 185 -9.71 7.37 -7.55
CA ALA A 185 -10.17 8.17 -6.43
C ALA A 185 -9.63 7.66 -5.08
N ASP A 186 -9.40 8.60 -4.17
CA ASP A 186 -8.92 8.39 -2.81
C ASP A 186 -9.85 9.10 -1.83
N PHE A 187 -10.34 8.36 -0.83
CA PHE A 187 -11.24 8.89 0.20
C PHE A 187 -10.84 8.37 1.59
N GLY A 188 -10.67 9.28 2.55
CA GLY A 188 -10.40 8.88 3.92
C GLY A 188 -9.75 9.95 4.78
N GLU A 189 -9.03 9.45 5.77
CA GLU A 189 -8.44 10.24 6.83
C GLU A 189 -6.92 10.39 6.69
N LEU A 190 -6.28 9.59 5.83
CA LEU A 190 -4.83 9.60 5.64
C LEU A 190 -4.40 10.67 4.62
N TYR A 191 -5.02 10.63 3.44
CA TYR A 191 -4.75 11.56 2.35
C TYR A 191 -5.87 12.62 2.24
N TYR A 192 -5.61 13.68 1.47
CA TYR A 192 -6.71 14.54 1.03
C TYR A 192 -7.57 13.80 0.03
N ASN A 193 -8.89 13.90 0.19
CA ASN A 193 -9.83 13.32 -0.74
C ASN A 193 -9.58 13.86 -2.15
N SER A 194 -9.41 12.97 -3.11
CA SER A 194 -9.10 13.34 -4.49
C SER A 194 -9.73 12.36 -5.47
N ALA A 195 -9.97 12.83 -6.69
CA ALA A 195 -10.41 12.01 -7.80
C ALA A 195 -9.82 12.56 -9.09
N GLY A 196 -9.51 11.67 -10.04
CA GLY A 196 -8.91 12.02 -11.32
C GLY A 196 -9.52 11.20 -12.45
N LEU A 197 -9.52 11.79 -13.64
CA LEU A 197 -9.96 11.17 -14.87
C LEU A 197 -8.96 11.47 -15.99
N PHE A 198 -8.55 10.45 -16.73
CA PHE A 198 -7.69 10.56 -17.90
C PHE A 198 -8.36 9.93 -19.12
N LEU A 199 -8.17 10.57 -20.27
CA LEU A 199 -8.51 10.01 -21.58
C LEU A 199 -7.25 9.39 -22.18
N ARG A 200 -7.38 8.17 -22.72
CA ARG A 200 -6.30 7.46 -23.38
C ARG A 200 -6.60 7.29 -24.87
N PHE A 201 -5.62 7.59 -25.70
CA PHE A 201 -5.63 7.26 -27.12
C PHE A 201 -4.45 6.35 -27.42
N THR A 202 -4.72 5.23 -28.09
CA THR A 202 -3.70 4.25 -28.47
C THR A 202 -3.67 4.11 -29.98
N TYR A 203 -2.48 4.14 -30.57
CA TYR A 203 -2.27 3.83 -31.98
C TYR A 203 -1.23 2.73 -32.13
N HIS A 204 -1.58 1.63 -32.78
CA HIS A 204 -0.66 0.54 -33.08
C HIS A 204 0.03 0.76 -34.43
N PHE A 205 1.35 0.97 -34.38
CA PHE A 205 2.20 1.01 -35.57
C PHE A 205 2.42 -0.41 -36.10
N ARG A 206 2.54 -0.53 -37.43
CA ARG A 206 2.90 -1.78 -38.10
C ARG A 206 4.41 -1.96 -38.09
#